data_AF-A0A9E2FT97-F1
#
_entry.id   AF-A0A9E2FT97-F1
#
_cell.length_a   1.000
_cell.length_b   1.000
_cell.length_c   1.000
_cell.angle_alpha   90.00
_cell.angle_beta   90.00
_cell.angle_gamma   90.00
#
_symmetry.space_group_name_H-M   'P 1'
#
loop_
_entity.id
_entity.type
_entity.pdbx_description
1 polymer ?
#
loop_
_entity_poly.entity_id
_entity_poly.type
_entity_poly.pdbx_seq_one_letter_code
_entity_poly.pdbx_strand_id
1 'polypeptide(L)'
;AEKPGDPGIDAKEYHAFRDTLIADLKTLKHPESGAPFVADVLKREEWFPGPHMKEACDLTLVLHDHGFVSIRDLKPALIKRDIPVGTHHPDGIFLAYGHGITAGEVGMQQIVDVCPTLLHSLGLTIPSDLEGKVSEPFFDPEWLAAHPVRQGAKTRPVASRAPTEEMDAEERKQMIEQLQMLGYME
;
A
#
# COMPACT_ATOMS: atom_id res chain seq x y z
N ALA A 1 -10.67 -14.77 13.95
CA ALA A 1 -11.59 -15.82 14.40
C ALA A 1 -12.96 -15.54 13.82
N GLU A 2 -13.36 -16.31 12.80
CA GLU A 2 -14.68 -16.18 12.18
C GLU A 2 -15.64 -17.28 12.64
N LYS A 3 -15.10 -18.33 13.29
CA LYS A 3 -15.87 -19.47 13.79
C LYS A 3 -15.62 -19.68 15.30
N PRO A 4 -16.61 -20.22 16.04
CA PRO A 4 -16.41 -20.63 17.43
C PRO A 4 -15.28 -21.66 17.56
N GLY A 5 -14.30 -21.38 18.42
CA GLY A 5 -13.12 -22.24 18.63
C GLY A 5 -11.86 -21.82 17.89
N ASP A 6 -11.94 -20.85 16.96
CA ASP A 6 -10.76 -20.24 16.36
C ASP A 6 -9.98 -19.46 17.44
N PRO A 7 -8.63 -19.50 17.44
CA PRO A 7 -7.84 -18.62 18.30
C PRO A 7 -8.15 -17.16 17.91
N GLY A 8 -8.56 -16.37 18.90
CA GLY A 8 -8.94 -14.99 18.67
C GLY A 8 -9.32 -14.27 19.96
N ILE A 9 -9.37 -12.94 19.86
CA ILE A 9 -9.82 -12.05 20.94
C ILE A 9 -11.36 -11.95 20.88
N ASP A 10 -12.03 -11.93 22.04
CA ASP A 10 -13.48 -11.69 22.10
C ASP A 10 -13.81 -10.36 21.40
N ALA A 11 -14.91 -10.33 20.65
CA ALA A 11 -15.30 -9.13 19.89
C ALA A 11 -15.45 -7.88 20.76
N LYS A 12 -15.83 -8.02 22.03
CA LYS A 12 -15.95 -6.92 23.00
C LYS A 12 -14.59 -6.40 23.46
N GLU A 13 -13.57 -7.25 23.44
CA GLU A 13 -12.21 -6.92 23.89
C GLU A 13 -11.31 -6.50 22.73
N TYR A 14 -11.68 -6.82 21.48
CA TYR A 14 -10.86 -6.61 20.29
C TYR A 14 -10.27 -5.19 20.19
N HIS A 15 -11.08 -4.14 20.35
CA HIS A 15 -10.58 -2.77 20.24
C HIS A 15 -9.60 -2.41 21.37
N ALA A 16 -9.92 -2.78 22.61
CA ALA A 16 -9.05 -2.53 23.77
C ALA A 16 -7.73 -3.29 23.67
N PHE A 17 -7.78 -4.56 23.23
CA PHE A 17 -6.60 -5.37 22.96
C PHE A 17 -5.75 -4.73 21.86
N ARG A 18 -6.37 -4.32 20.75
CA ARG A 18 -5.68 -3.69 19.62
C ARG A 18 -4.98 -2.39 20.03
N ASP A 19 -5.65 -1.54 20.82
CA ASP A 19 -5.04 -0.30 21.32
C ASP A 19 -3.88 -0.56 22.29
N THR A 20 -3.99 -1.58 23.14
CA THR A 20 -2.89 -2.03 24.02
C THR A 20 -1.71 -2.52 23.20
N LEU A 21 -1.96 -3.37 22.20
CA LEU A 21 -0.93 -3.90 21.31
C LEU A 21 -0.20 -2.77 20.56
N ILE A 22 -0.93 -1.76 20.07
CA ILE A 22 -0.31 -0.57 19.44
C ILE A 22 0.62 0.14 20.43
N ALA A 23 0.19 0.35 21.67
CA ALA A 23 0.99 1.00 22.69
C ALA A 23 2.27 0.20 22.97
N ASP A 24 2.14 -1.12 23.18
CA ASP A 24 3.27 -2.02 23.45
C ASP A 24 4.28 -2.03 22.29
N LEU A 25 3.80 -2.14 21.05
CA LEU A 25 4.65 -2.12 19.86
C LEU A 25 5.45 -0.82 19.74
N LYS A 26 4.85 0.33 20.08
CA LYS A 26 5.53 1.64 20.08
C LYS A 26 6.57 1.78 21.20
N THR A 27 6.57 0.91 22.21
CA THR A 27 7.61 0.90 23.26
C THR A 27 8.90 0.20 22.82
N LEU A 28 8.85 -0.64 21.77
CA LEU A 28 9.99 -1.43 21.33
C LEU A 28 11.17 -0.54 20.90
N LYS A 29 12.36 -0.89 21.39
CA LYS A 29 13.62 -0.19 21.06
C LYS A 29 14.56 -1.13 20.35
N HIS A 30 15.29 -0.58 19.37
CA HIS A 30 16.38 -1.29 18.72
C HIS A 30 17.47 -1.62 19.75
N PRO A 31 17.91 -2.88 19.87
CA PRO A 31 18.79 -3.32 20.95
C PRO A 31 20.18 -2.66 20.93
N GLU A 32 20.72 -2.36 19.74
CA GLU A 32 22.03 -1.70 19.61
C GLU A 32 21.97 -0.17 19.73
N SER A 33 21.06 0.51 19.03
CA SER A 33 21.01 1.97 18.96
C SER A 33 20.10 2.63 19.99
N GLY A 34 19.17 1.90 20.61
CA GLY A 34 18.15 2.43 21.51
C GLY A 34 17.06 3.27 20.82
N ALA A 35 17.11 3.43 19.49
CA ALA A 35 16.07 4.12 18.72
C ALA A 35 14.73 3.36 18.78
N PRO A 36 13.57 4.02 18.57
CA PRO A 36 12.31 3.31 18.38
C PRO A 36 12.43 2.26 17.26
N PHE A 37 11.88 1.07 17.47
CA PHE A 37 11.87 0.04 16.43
C PHE A 37 10.71 0.25 15.45
N VAL A 38 9.55 0.61 15.99
CA VAL A 38 8.33 0.95 15.24
C VAL A 38 8.15 2.46 15.29
N ALA A 39 8.12 3.10 14.12
CA ALA A 39 7.83 4.53 13.99
C ALA A 39 6.32 4.78 14.10
N ASP A 40 5.51 3.94 13.46
CA ASP A 40 4.05 4.05 13.54
C ASP A 40 3.31 2.72 13.37
N VAL A 41 2.04 2.71 13.74
CA VAL A 41 1.14 1.57 13.56
C VAL A 41 -0.16 2.07 12.96
N LEU A 42 -0.45 1.63 11.74
CA LEU A 42 -1.55 2.10 10.93
C LEU A 42 -2.77 1.19 11.13
N LYS A 43 -3.91 1.75 11.54
CA LYS A 43 -5.18 1.02 11.65
C LYS A 43 -5.86 0.90 10.29
N ARG A 44 -6.42 -0.26 9.98
CA ARG A 44 -7.04 -0.49 8.65
C ARG A 44 -8.13 0.51 8.30
N GLU A 45 -8.95 0.90 9.26
CA GLU A 45 -10.08 1.79 9.00
C GLU A 45 -9.64 3.22 8.67
N GLU A 46 -8.41 3.58 9.05
CA GLU A 46 -7.82 4.89 8.80
C GLU A 46 -7.04 4.90 7.48
N TRP A 47 -6.32 3.81 7.17
CA TRP A 47 -5.37 3.76 6.05
C TRP A 47 -5.81 2.94 4.84
N PHE A 48 -6.79 2.05 5.01
CA PHE A 48 -7.36 1.25 3.93
C PHE A 48 -8.90 1.35 3.93
N PRO A 49 -9.48 2.57 3.95
CA PRO A 49 -10.92 2.71 3.94
C PRO A 49 -11.55 2.18 2.65
N GLY A 50 -12.85 1.88 2.69
CA GLY A 50 -13.62 1.54 1.50
C GLY A 50 -14.08 0.08 1.44
N PRO A 51 -14.57 -0.36 0.27
CA PRO A 51 -15.30 -1.62 0.13
C PRO A 51 -14.47 -2.86 0.47
N HIS A 52 -13.16 -2.80 0.27
CA HIS A 52 -12.21 -3.89 0.53
C HIS A 52 -11.47 -3.76 1.87
N MET A 53 -11.85 -2.80 2.74
CA MET A 53 -11.18 -2.56 4.02
C MET A 53 -11.06 -3.82 4.89
N LYS A 54 -12.03 -4.72 4.84
CA LYS A 54 -12.03 -5.97 5.62
C LYS A 54 -10.99 -6.99 5.15
N GLU A 55 -10.45 -6.83 3.94
CA GLU A 55 -9.37 -7.66 3.40
C GLU A 55 -8.00 -7.19 3.89
N ALA A 56 -7.89 -5.95 4.38
CA ALA A 56 -6.67 -5.42 4.98
C ALA A 56 -6.44 -6.01 6.38
N CYS A 57 -5.15 -6.12 6.76
CA CYS A 57 -4.76 -6.51 8.11
C CYS A 57 -5.21 -5.47 9.14
N ASP A 58 -5.49 -5.89 10.38
CA ASP A 58 -5.98 -4.98 11.43
C ASP A 58 -5.00 -3.84 11.74
N LEU A 59 -3.69 -4.13 11.67
CA LEU A 59 -2.58 -3.21 11.93
C LEU A 59 -1.47 -3.42 10.90
N THR A 60 -0.93 -2.32 10.37
CA THR A 60 0.28 -2.30 9.55
C THR A 60 1.39 -1.58 10.31
N LEU A 61 2.57 -2.19 10.42
CA LEU A 61 3.71 -1.58 11.09
C LEU A 61 4.52 -0.73 10.13
N VAL A 62 4.89 0.48 10.58
CA VAL A 62 5.91 1.30 9.93
C VAL A 62 7.17 1.20 10.77
N LEU A 63 8.18 0.49 10.27
CA LEU A 63 9.48 0.39 10.93
C LEU A 63 10.23 1.72 10.86
N HIS A 64 11.00 2.03 11.90
CA HIS A 64 11.72 3.30 12.01
C HIS A 64 12.73 3.55 10.88
N ASP A 65 13.31 2.49 10.33
CA ASP A 65 14.26 2.54 9.22
C ASP A 65 13.64 2.21 7.86
N HIS A 66 12.30 2.05 7.80
CA HIS A 66 11.59 1.51 6.64
C HIS A 66 12.16 0.17 6.14
N GLY A 67 12.77 -0.60 7.04
CA GLY A 67 13.38 -1.89 6.77
C GLY A 67 12.38 -2.97 6.38
N PHE A 68 12.91 -4.14 6.06
CA PHE A 68 12.14 -5.29 5.59
C PHE A 68 11.84 -6.28 6.71
N VAL A 69 10.57 -6.70 6.83
CA VAL A 69 10.17 -7.83 7.67
C VAL A 69 10.27 -9.12 6.85
N SER A 70 11.11 -10.05 7.28
CA SER A 70 11.25 -11.36 6.65
C SER A 70 10.05 -12.26 6.93
N ILE A 71 9.56 -12.96 5.90
CA ILE A 71 8.54 -14.01 6.05
C ILE A 71 9.11 -15.32 6.63
N ARG A 72 10.44 -15.45 6.67
CA ARG A 72 11.12 -16.64 7.21
C ARG A 72 11.07 -16.63 8.73
N ASP A 73 10.65 -17.72 9.33
CA ASP A 73 10.73 -17.95 10.78
C ASP A 73 12.17 -18.32 11.18
N LEU A 74 12.97 -17.29 11.47
CA LEU A 74 14.38 -17.45 11.87
C LEU A 74 14.60 -16.90 13.26
N LYS A 75 15.51 -17.56 13.99
CA LYS A 75 16.07 -17.06 15.25
C LYS A 75 17.56 -16.73 15.06
N PRO A 76 18.02 -15.55 15.52
CA PRO A 76 17.24 -14.51 16.18
C PRO A 76 16.27 -13.78 15.23
N ALA A 77 15.17 -13.25 15.76
CA ALA A 77 14.13 -12.57 14.97
C ALA A 77 14.59 -11.23 14.37
N LEU A 78 15.67 -10.66 14.91
CA LEU A 78 16.34 -9.48 14.38
C LEU A 78 17.78 -9.85 14.00
N ILE A 79 18.11 -9.71 12.72
CA ILE A 79 19.43 -9.98 12.18
C ILE A 79 19.85 -8.78 11.36
N LYS A 80 21.03 -8.23 11.66
CA LYS A 80 21.68 -7.25 10.81
C LYS A 80 22.16 -7.94 9.54
N ARG A 81 21.76 -7.42 8.37
CA ARG A 81 22.30 -7.91 7.10
C ARG A 81 23.70 -7.36 6.88
N ASP A 82 24.61 -8.22 6.45
CA ASP A 82 25.99 -7.82 6.12
C ASP A 82 26.04 -6.84 4.93
N ILE A 83 25.10 -7.00 3.99
CA ILE A 83 24.99 -6.17 2.79
C ILE A 83 23.60 -5.53 2.75
N PRO A 84 23.49 -4.19 2.63
CA PRO A 84 22.22 -3.54 2.38
C PRO A 84 21.64 -4.03 1.06
N VAL A 85 20.43 -4.55 1.09
CA VAL A 85 19.65 -4.88 -0.11
C VAL A 85 18.57 -3.82 -0.24
N GLY A 86 18.37 -3.29 -1.45
CA GLY A 86 17.29 -2.35 -1.72
C GLY A 86 15.95 -2.91 -1.23
N THR A 87 15.24 -2.12 -0.44
CA THR A 87 13.87 -2.41 0.01
C THR A 87 12.92 -1.35 -0.54
N HIS A 88 11.63 -1.62 -0.39
CA HIS A 88 10.58 -0.69 -0.80
C HIS A 88 10.55 0.47 0.19
N HIS A 89 10.34 1.68 -0.32
CA HIS A 89 10.17 2.88 0.50
C HIS A 89 8.74 3.41 0.30
N PRO A 90 8.07 3.94 1.34
CA PRO A 90 6.73 4.51 1.19
C PRO A 90 6.71 5.70 0.23
N ASP A 91 7.76 6.53 0.27
CA ASP A 91 7.91 7.63 -0.69
C ASP A 91 8.45 7.11 -2.02
N GLY A 92 7.76 7.49 -3.09
CA GLY A 92 8.19 7.28 -4.47
C GLY A 92 8.80 8.53 -5.09
N ILE A 93 9.19 8.42 -6.36
CA ILE A 93 9.62 9.56 -7.18
C ILE A 93 8.52 9.82 -8.21
N PHE A 94 8.06 11.06 -8.26
CA PHE A 94 7.09 11.50 -9.26
C PHE A 94 7.75 12.51 -10.22
N LEU A 95 7.61 12.27 -11.52
CA LEU A 95 8.03 13.20 -12.57
C LEU A 95 6.93 13.35 -13.60
N ALA A 96 6.73 14.57 -14.08
CA ALA A 96 5.84 14.87 -15.20
C ALA A 96 6.55 15.79 -16.18
N TYR A 97 6.34 15.57 -17.48
CA TYR A 97 6.88 16.40 -18.54
C TYR A 97 5.93 16.41 -19.74
N GLY A 98 5.68 17.58 -20.31
CA GLY A 98 4.78 17.72 -21.46
C GLY A 98 4.18 19.11 -21.58
N HIS A 99 3.27 19.25 -22.54
CA HIS A 99 2.55 20.50 -22.77
C HIS A 99 1.66 20.84 -21.56
N GLY A 100 1.69 22.10 -21.13
CA GLY A 100 0.93 22.57 -19.98
C GLY A 100 1.56 22.29 -18.62
N ILE A 101 2.71 21.59 -18.55
CA ILE A 101 3.42 21.32 -17.30
C ILE A 101 4.45 22.42 -17.03
N THR A 102 4.42 22.98 -15.82
CA THR A 102 5.39 23.99 -15.37
C THR A 102 6.66 23.32 -14.87
N ALA A 103 7.82 23.87 -15.24
CA ALA A 103 9.10 23.41 -14.70
C ALA A 103 9.22 23.84 -13.22
N GLY A 104 9.55 22.89 -12.35
CA GLY A 104 9.77 23.16 -10.94
C GLY A 104 9.61 21.92 -10.08
N GLU A 105 9.83 22.11 -8.79
CA GLU A 105 9.50 21.12 -7.77
C GLU A 105 8.08 21.35 -7.29
N VAL A 106 7.36 20.25 -7.06
CA VAL A 106 6.13 20.26 -6.30
C VAL A 106 6.36 19.60 -4.94
N GLY A 107 5.53 19.91 -3.96
CA GLY A 107 5.52 19.18 -2.69
C GLY A 107 5.09 17.72 -2.85
N MET A 108 5.12 16.96 -1.76
CA MET A 108 4.68 15.56 -1.71
C MET A 108 3.30 15.37 -2.36
N GLN A 109 3.19 14.37 -3.23
CA GLN A 109 1.94 14.00 -3.91
C GLN A 109 1.47 12.62 -3.43
N GLN A 110 0.18 12.34 -3.60
CA GLN A 110 -0.36 11.02 -3.31
C GLN A 110 -0.29 10.15 -4.57
N ILE A 111 0.07 8.87 -4.43
CA ILE A 111 0.12 7.94 -5.57
C ILE A 111 -1.24 7.79 -6.26
N VAL A 112 -2.34 7.93 -5.52
CA VAL A 112 -3.70 7.89 -6.06
C VAL A 112 -4.02 9.07 -6.99
N ASP A 113 -3.29 10.17 -6.89
CA ASP A 113 -3.46 11.38 -7.72
C ASP A 113 -2.85 11.20 -9.13
N VAL A 114 -2.00 10.17 -9.33
CA VAL A 114 -1.32 9.92 -10.62
C VAL A 114 -2.34 9.67 -11.74
N CYS A 115 -3.30 8.79 -11.50
CA CYS A 115 -4.33 8.43 -12.48
C CYS A 115 -5.20 9.62 -12.91
N PRO A 116 -5.87 10.36 -11.99
CA PRO A 116 -6.68 11.52 -12.36
C PRO A 116 -5.86 12.63 -13.02
N THR A 117 -4.60 12.85 -12.60
CA THR A 117 -3.69 13.81 -13.23
C THR A 117 -3.36 13.43 -14.68
N LEU A 118 -3.08 12.15 -14.94
CA LEU A 118 -2.83 11.66 -16.30
C LEU A 118 -4.08 11.79 -17.18
N LEU A 119 -5.25 11.37 -16.69
CA LEU A 119 -6.52 11.51 -17.43
C LEU A 119 -6.78 12.97 -17.78
N HIS A 120 -6.56 13.88 -16.84
CA HIS A 120 -6.70 15.31 -17.07
C HIS A 120 -5.76 15.83 -18.17
N SER A 121 -4.47 15.46 -18.12
CA SER A 121 -3.50 15.86 -19.16
C SER A 121 -3.85 15.37 -20.57
N LEU A 122 -4.59 14.26 -20.67
CA LEU A 122 -5.07 13.70 -21.93
C LEU A 122 -6.41 14.31 -22.38
N GLY A 123 -6.94 15.28 -21.62
CA GLY A 123 -8.25 15.85 -21.88
C GLY A 123 -9.39 14.83 -21.66
N LEU A 124 -9.22 13.82 -20.81
CA LEU A 124 -10.26 12.85 -20.50
C LEU A 124 -11.04 13.27 -19.24
N THR A 125 -12.24 12.69 -19.07
CA THR A 125 -13.02 12.86 -17.84
C THR A 125 -12.51 11.94 -16.75
N ILE A 126 -12.49 12.41 -15.50
CA ILE A 126 -12.06 11.67 -14.32
C ILE A 126 -13.24 10.89 -13.75
N PRO A 127 -13.16 9.55 -13.62
CA PRO A 127 -14.22 8.77 -13.01
C PRO A 127 -14.52 9.23 -11.58
N SER A 128 -15.82 9.34 -11.26
CA SER A 128 -16.30 9.84 -9.96
C SER A 128 -16.09 8.89 -8.77
N ASP A 129 -15.54 7.71 -9.02
CA ASP A 129 -15.18 6.68 -8.04
C ASP A 129 -13.66 6.55 -7.84
N LEU A 130 -12.84 7.40 -8.45
CA LEU A 130 -11.44 7.56 -8.05
C LEU A 130 -11.34 8.38 -6.76
N GLU A 131 -10.49 7.95 -5.83
CA GLU A 131 -10.19 8.68 -4.59
C GLU A 131 -9.26 9.86 -4.82
N GLY A 132 -8.28 9.70 -5.72
CA GLY A 132 -7.31 10.74 -6.04
C GLY A 132 -7.92 11.94 -6.76
N LYS A 133 -7.17 13.03 -6.76
CA LYS A 133 -7.50 14.29 -7.43
C LYS A 133 -6.43 14.69 -8.44
N VAL A 134 -6.77 15.62 -9.32
CA VAL A 134 -5.75 16.23 -10.19
C VAL A 134 -4.76 17.00 -9.32
N SER A 135 -3.48 16.73 -9.50
CA SER A 135 -2.41 17.52 -8.92
C SER A 135 -2.24 18.81 -9.71
N GLU A 136 -3.16 19.76 -9.49
CA GLU A 136 -3.17 21.08 -10.12
C GLU A 136 -1.83 21.83 -10.07
N PRO A 137 -1.02 21.78 -8.99
CA PRO A 137 0.26 22.49 -8.93
C PRO A 137 1.28 22.12 -10.02
N PHE A 138 1.09 21.02 -10.76
CA PHE A 138 1.95 20.67 -11.89
C PHE A 138 1.70 21.48 -13.15
N PHE A 139 0.49 22.00 -13.31
CA PHE A 139 0.09 22.62 -14.55
C PHE A 139 0.26 24.12 -14.48
N ASP A 140 0.58 24.70 -15.63
CA ASP A 140 0.56 26.13 -15.82
C ASP A 140 -0.85 26.68 -15.51
N PRO A 141 -0.99 27.75 -14.71
CA PRO A 141 -2.30 28.29 -14.34
C PRO A 141 -3.16 28.73 -15.53
N GLU A 142 -2.56 29.26 -16.60
CA GLU A 142 -3.29 29.64 -17.82
C GLU A 142 -3.74 28.39 -18.58
N TRP A 143 -2.89 27.36 -18.61
CA TRP A 143 -3.24 26.08 -19.19
C TRP A 143 -4.41 25.41 -18.46
N LEU A 144 -4.41 25.39 -17.13
CA LEU A 144 -5.53 24.87 -16.33
C LEU A 144 -6.82 25.66 -16.55
N ALA A 145 -6.74 26.98 -16.68
CA ALA A 145 -7.91 27.82 -16.96
C ALA A 145 -8.52 27.48 -18.34
N ALA A 146 -7.68 27.16 -19.33
CA ALA A 146 -8.12 26.73 -20.66
C ALA A 146 -8.60 25.27 -20.71
N HIS A 147 -8.15 24.43 -19.78
CA HIS A 147 -8.47 23.01 -19.70
C HIS A 147 -9.07 22.69 -18.32
N PRO A 148 -10.34 23.03 -18.07
CA PRO A 148 -10.95 22.76 -16.77
C PRO A 148 -11.05 21.26 -16.49
N VAL A 149 -10.83 20.87 -15.23
CA VAL A 149 -10.99 19.49 -14.77
C VAL A 149 -12.43 19.02 -14.99
N ARG A 150 -12.61 17.85 -15.63
CA ARG A 150 -13.93 17.31 -15.97
C ARG A 150 -14.20 16.02 -15.21
N GLN A 151 -15.28 16.01 -14.43
CA GLN A 151 -15.77 14.81 -13.75
C GLN A 151 -16.59 13.94 -14.72
N GLY A 152 -16.46 12.62 -14.58
CA GLY A 152 -17.07 11.62 -15.44
C GLY A 152 -17.87 10.58 -14.67
N ALA A 153 -18.48 9.67 -15.43
CA ALA A 153 -19.18 8.51 -14.86
C ALA A 153 -18.19 7.59 -14.12
N LYS A 154 -18.73 6.79 -13.19
CA LYS A 154 -17.95 5.78 -12.48
C LYS A 154 -17.28 4.80 -13.42
N THR A 155 -16.18 4.20 -12.98
CA THR A 155 -15.53 3.11 -13.71
C THR A 155 -16.51 1.97 -13.98
N ARG A 156 -16.30 1.29 -15.11
CA ARG A 156 -17.05 0.07 -15.41
C ARG A 156 -16.42 -1.07 -14.63
N PRO A 157 -17.22 -1.98 -14.05
CA PRO A 157 -16.67 -3.21 -13.51
C PRO A 157 -15.91 -3.91 -14.64
N VAL A 158 -14.65 -4.26 -14.38
CA VAL A 158 -13.95 -5.22 -15.22
C VAL A 158 -14.76 -6.51 -15.08
N ALA A 159 -15.38 -6.97 -16.17
CA ALA A 159 -15.97 -8.31 -16.16
C ALA A 159 -14.86 -9.23 -15.66
N SER A 160 -15.07 -9.89 -14.51
CA SER A 160 -14.08 -10.85 -14.06
C SER A 160 -13.85 -11.75 -15.26
N ARG A 161 -12.59 -11.89 -15.68
CA ARG A 161 -12.23 -13.11 -16.37
C ARG A 161 -12.66 -14.18 -15.37
N ALA A 162 -13.82 -14.81 -15.61
CA ALA A 162 -14.09 -16.11 -15.02
C ALA A 162 -12.78 -16.88 -15.19
N PRO A 163 -12.22 -17.48 -14.13
CA PRO A 163 -10.90 -18.11 -14.19
C PRO A 163 -10.87 -18.97 -15.45
N THR A 164 -10.24 -18.43 -16.49
CA THR A 164 -10.15 -19.10 -17.76
C THR A 164 -9.05 -20.10 -17.54
N GLU A 165 -9.46 -21.36 -17.60
CA GLU A 165 -8.64 -22.56 -17.62
C GLU A 165 -8.23 -23.04 -16.21
N GLU A 166 -8.64 -24.27 -15.90
CA GLU A 166 -7.98 -25.08 -14.88
C GLU A 166 -6.48 -25.02 -15.19
N MET A 167 -5.70 -24.34 -14.35
CA MET A 167 -4.23 -24.37 -14.46
C MET A 167 -3.82 -25.83 -14.60
N ASP A 168 -3.04 -26.12 -15.64
CA ASP A 168 -2.56 -27.48 -15.81
C ASP A 168 -1.67 -27.87 -14.62
N ALA A 169 -1.50 -29.19 -14.42
CA ALA A 169 -0.77 -29.69 -13.26
C ALA A 169 0.71 -29.26 -13.24
N GLU A 170 1.32 -29.01 -14.40
CA GLU A 170 2.71 -28.56 -14.52
C GLU A 170 2.85 -27.07 -14.20
N GLU A 171 1.94 -26.21 -14.66
CA GLU A 171 1.89 -24.79 -14.28
C GLU A 171 1.70 -24.64 -12.76
N ARG A 172 0.83 -25.46 -12.17
CA ARG A 172 0.64 -25.49 -10.72
C ARG A 172 1.91 -25.91 -9.98
N LYS A 173 2.63 -26.90 -10.51
CA LYS A 173 3.89 -27.38 -9.93
C LYS A 173 4.99 -26.32 -10.03
N GLN A 174 5.16 -25.67 -11.17
CA GLN A 174 6.13 -24.58 -11.36
C GLN A 174 5.84 -23.40 -10.43
N MET A 175 4.56 -23.04 -10.27
CA MET A 175 4.16 -22.01 -9.30
C MET A 175 4.53 -22.39 -7.87
N ILE A 176 4.28 -23.64 -7.46
CA ILE A 176 4.65 -24.13 -6.12
C ILE A 176 6.18 -24.10 -5.92
N GLU A 177 6.96 -24.60 -6.89
CA GLU A 177 8.43 -24.56 -6.83
C GLU A 177 8.95 -23.12 -6.73
N GLN A 178 8.35 -22.18 -7.47
CA GLN A 178 8.67 -20.77 -7.37
C GLN A 178 8.31 -20.18 -6.01
N LEU A 179 7.15 -20.53 -5.44
CA LEU A 179 6.75 -20.09 -4.10
C LEU A 179 7.68 -20.66 -3.02
N GLN A 180 8.13 -21.92 -3.15
CA GLN A 180 9.13 -22.52 -2.27
C GLN A 180 10.48 -21.81 -2.37
N MET A 181 10.96 -21.51 -3.60
CA MET A 181 12.19 -20.74 -3.80
C MET A 181 12.11 -19.33 -3.18
N LEU A 182 10.94 -18.70 -3.25
CA LEU A 182 10.68 -17.39 -2.64
C LEU A 182 10.45 -17.48 -1.12
N GLY A 183 10.34 -18.68 -0.55
CA GLY A 183 10.17 -18.91 0.88
C GLY A 183 8.74 -18.73 1.39
N TYR A 184 7.74 -18.74 0.50
CA TYR A 184 6.32 -18.68 0.86
C TYR A 184 5.73 -20.04 1.27
N MET A 185 6.45 -21.14 1.02
CA MET A 185 6.04 -22.51 1.33
C MET A 185 7.26 -23.34 1.75
N GLU A 186 7.05 -24.27 2.68
CA GLU A 186 8.02 -25.32 3.06
C GLU A 186 7.73 -26.63 2.31
#